data_AF-B4LSM9-F1
#
_entry.id   AF-B4LSM9-F1
#
_cell.length_a   1.000
_cell.length_b   1.000
_cell.length_c   1.000
_cell.angle_alpha   90.00
_cell.angle_beta   90.00
_cell.angle_gamma   90.00
#
_symmetry.space_group_name_H-M   'P 1'
#
loop_
_entity.id
_entity.type
_entity.pdbx_description
1 polymer ?
#
loop_
_entity_poly.entity_id
_entity_poly.type
_entity_poly.pdbx_seq_one_letter_code
_entity_poly.pdbx_strand_id
1 'polypeptide(L)'
;MYIILIALLISEAALIGSSSSCEEPSELENTCGKYCFKIVKPVLEQTAILQKQVASHEDRQNADTQAKLEDFGKQLTLSHEKVADVQPKFIKIEEQLVGLQSKFDDIQTKYNNITSQLLVLQEKVAQQEGKLQVIERKRKDHPSHFTKIGSKYYYIEDRHKMSWFAAAYECQQRGGHLASIQNEREYGAIKAKLNHNHNYWLDVNDLYKEGLYISLTTGRKAPYLIWYVAQPDNKGCSDKLSSNNDCCKGRRTHQHP
;
A
#
# COMPACT_ATOMS: atom_id res chain seq x y z
N MET A 1 -43.52 -24.77 11.33
CA MET A 1 -43.22 -26.15 10.90
C MET A 1 -43.93 -27.07 11.88
N TYR A 2 -45.04 -27.71 11.46
CA TYR A 2 -45.85 -28.58 12.32
C TYR A 2 -45.13 -29.90 12.56
N ILE A 3 -44.98 -30.31 13.82
CA ILE A 3 -44.46 -31.62 14.21
C ILE A 3 -45.63 -32.61 14.15
N ILE A 4 -45.60 -33.53 13.18
CA ILE A 4 -46.52 -34.68 13.14
C ILE A 4 -45.84 -35.82 13.89
N LEU A 5 -46.32 -36.12 15.10
CA LEU A 5 -45.99 -37.35 15.83
C LEU A 5 -46.92 -38.46 15.36
N ILE A 6 -46.39 -39.40 14.56
CA ILE A 6 -47.10 -40.64 14.21
C ILE A 6 -46.61 -41.73 15.15
N ALA A 7 -47.44 -42.11 16.12
CA ALA A 7 -47.29 -43.34 16.88
C ALA A 7 -48.03 -44.46 16.16
N LEU A 8 -47.34 -45.55 15.85
CA LEU A 8 -47.95 -46.81 15.38
C LEU A 8 -47.49 -47.93 16.31
N LEU A 9 -48.44 -48.38 17.14
CA LEU A 9 -48.35 -49.61 17.95
C LEU A 9 -48.85 -50.79 17.10
N ILE A 10 -48.20 -51.95 17.22
CA ILE A 10 -48.67 -53.20 16.63
C ILE A 10 -49.00 -54.19 17.76
N SER A 11 -50.17 -54.80 17.61
CA SER A 11 -50.88 -55.74 18.48
C SER A 11 -50.28 -57.15 18.50
N GLU A 12 -50.41 -57.82 19.65
CA GLU A 12 -50.21 -59.25 19.83
C GLU A 12 -51.19 -60.07 18.98
N ALA A 13 -50.66 -61.10 18.31
CA ALA A 13 -51.45 -62.21 17.79
C ALA A 13 -51.02 -63.49 18.50
N ALA A 14 -51.92 -64.02 19.33
CA ALA A 14 -51.83 -65.34 19.91
C ALA A 14 -51.92 -66.39 18.79
N LEU A 15 -51.00 -67.36 18.79
CA LEU A 15 -51.16 -68.61 18.05
C LEU A 15 -51.23 -69.79 19.00
N ILE A 16 -52.45 -70.30 19.05
CA ILE A 16 -52.96 -71.54 19.61
C ILE A 16 -52.07 -72.71 19.15
N GLY A 17 -51.34 -73.31 20.08
CA GLY A 17 -50.78 -74.66 19.94
C GLY A 17 -51.75 -75.66 20.52
N SER A 18 -52.61 -76.22 19.68
CA SER A 18 -53.55 -77.29 20.03
C SER A 18 -52.79 -78.55 20.46
N SER A 19 -52.94 -78.95 21.74
CA SER A 19 -52.63 -80.31 22.18
C SER A 19 -53.73 -81.24 21.65
N SER A 20 -53.54 -81.83 20.47
CA SER A 20 -54.38 -82.93 20.03
C SER A 20 -53.99 -84.19 20.79
N SER A 21 -54.87 -84.61 21.69
CA SER A 21 -54.90 -85.97 22.23
C SER A 21 -54.95 -86.97 21.08
N CYS A 22 -54.08 -87.97 21.10
CA CYS A 22 -54.29 -89.22 20.39
C CYS A 22 -54.34 -90.32 21.46
N GLU A 23 -55.57 -90.62 21.88
CA GLU A 23 -55.95 -91.90 22.48
C GLU A 23 -55.73 -93.04 21.46
N GLU A 24 -55.40 -94.22 21.96
CA GLU A 24 -55.13 -95.46 21.23
C GLU A 24 -56.09 -95.75 20.06
N PRO A 25 -55.60 -96.21 18.89
CA PRO A 25 -56.43 -96.92 17.93
C PRO A 25 -56.50 -98.40 18.31
N SER A 26 -57.69 -98.82 18.73
CA SER A 26 -58.14 -100.20 18.66
C SER A 26 -58.03 -100.74 17.23
N GLU A 27 -57.69 -102.02 17.12
CA GLU A 27 -57.31 -102.76 15.92
C GLU A 27 -58.26 -102.56 14.73
N LEU A 28 -57.71 -102.21 13.55
CA LEU A 28 -58.44 -102.05 12.30
C LEU A 28 -58.19 -103.26 11.38
N GLU A 29 -59.02 -104.31 11.46
CA GLU A 29 -58.97 -105.51 10.61
C GLU A 29 -59.79 -105.36 9.31
N ASN A 30 -59.34 -104.53 8.35
CA ASN A 30 -59.93 -104.48 6.99
C ASN A 30 -58.85 -104.71 5.91
N THR A 31 -58.98 -105.78 5.10
CA THR A 31 -57.96 -106.30 4.16
C THR A 31 -57.57 -105.34 3.02
N CYS A 32 -58.47 -104.45 2.60
CA CYS A 32 -58.19 -103.42 1.58
C CYS A 32 -57.17 -102.38 2.09
N GLY A 33 -57.25 -101.98 3.35
CA GLY A 33 -56.33 -101.01 3.97
C GLY A 33 -54.89 -101.52 4.04
N LYS A 34 -54.70 -102.82 4.28
CA LYS A 34 -53.37 -103.45 4.37
C LYS A 34 -52.65 -103.51 3.01
N TYR A 35 -53.40 -103.77 1.93
CA TYR A 35 -52.86 -103.75 0.56
C TYR A 35 -52.54 -102.33 0.09
N CYS A 36 -53.45 -101.37 0.32
CA CYS A 36 -53.20 -99.95 0.04
C CYS A 36 -51.98 -99.40 0.80
N PHE A 37 -51.86 -99.73 2.09
CA PHE A 37 -50.70 -99.34 2.89
C PHE A 37 -49.40 -99.97 2.36
N LYS A 38 -49.43 -101.21 1.87
CA LYS A 38 -48.25 -101.85 1.26
C LYS A 38 -47.75 -101.10 0.00
N ILE A 39 -48.65 -100.51 -0.77
CA ILE A 39 -48.32 -99.71 -1.97
C ILE A 39 -47.93 -98.27 -1.62
N VAL A 40 -48.57 -97.66 -0.63
CA VAL A 40 -48.38 -96.25 -0.26
C VAL A 40 -47.23 -96.05 0.73
N LYS A 41 -46.87 -97.06 1.54
CA LYS A 41 -45.77 -97.01 2.51
C LYS A 41 -44.43 -96.58 1.91
N PRO A 42 -43.96 -97.11 0.77
CA PRO A 42 -42.72 -96.64 0.14
C PRO A 42 -42.78 -95.16 -0.23
N VAL A 43 -43.95 -94.67 -0.67
CA VAL A 43 -44.15 -93.25 -1.01
C VAL A 43 -44.11 -92.38 0.25
N LEU A 44 -44.75 -92.80 1.34
CA LEU A 44 -44.69 -92.11 2.64
C LEU A 44 -43.27 -92.06 3.21
N GLU A 45 -42.54 -93.19 3.12
CA GLU A 45 -41.12 -93.26 3.51
C GLU A 45 -40.26 -92.34 2.64
N GLN A 46 -40.52 -92.28 1.32
CA GLN A 46 -39.83 -91.37 0.41
C GLN A 46 -40.14 -89.90 0.71
N THR A 47 -41.39 -89.56 1.07
CA THR A 47 -41.75 -88.19 1.46
C THR A 47 -41.06 -87.76 2.75
N ALA A 48 -40.89 -88.65 3.72
CA ALA A 48 -40.14 -88.36 4.94
C ALA A 48 -38.64 -88.11 4.67
N ILE A 49 -38.05 -88.88 3.74
CA ILE A 49 -36.66 -88.66 3.28
C ILE A 49 -36.52 -87.30 2.59
N LEU A 50 -37.45 -86.98 1.68
CA LEU A 50 -37.45 -85.71 0.96
C LEU A 50 -37.63 -84.51 1.92
N GLN A 51 -38.54 -84.60 2.89
CA GLN A 51 -38.70 -83.57 3.93
C GLN A 51 -37.39 -83.35 4.71
N LYS A 52 -36.68 -84.43 5.05
CA LYS A 52 -35.39 -84.35 5.74
C LYS A 52 -34.30 -83.72 4.87
N GLN A 53 -34.27 -84.02 3.58
CA GLN A 53 -33.34 -83.42 2.62
C GLN A 53 -33.64 -81.92 2.42
N VAL A 54 -34.91 -81.54 2.28
CA VAL A 54 -35.34 -80.14 2.16
C VAL A 54 -34.96 -79.35 3.41
N ALA A 55 -35.28 -79.86 4.61
CA ALA A 55 -34.87 -79.24 5.86
C ALA A 55 -33.35 -79.07 5.95
N SER A 56 -32.58 -80.12 5.59
CA SER A 56 -31.12 -80.03 5.60
C SER A 56 -30.54 -79.02 4.60
N HIS A 57 -31.22 -78.82 3.47
CA HIS A 57 -30.81 -77.84 2.45
C HIS A 57 -31.16 -76.42 2.88
N GLU A 58 -32.35 -76.20 3.45
CA GLU A 58 -32.76 -74.93 4.03
C GLU A 58 -31.82 -74.51 5.17
N ASP A 59 -31.47 -75.43 6.08
CA ASP A 59 -30.49 -75.18 7.14
C ASP A 59 -29.13 -74.76 6.56
N ARG A 60 -28.69 -75.41 5.48
CA ARG A 60 -27.41 -75.10 4.82
C ARG A 60 -27.44 -73.75 4.11
N GLN A 61 -28.55 -73.41 3.44
CA GLN A 61 -28.74 -72.08 2.85
C GLN A 61 -28.81 -70.99 3.91
N ASN A 62 -29.54 -71.22 5.00
CA ASN A 62 -29.65 -70.28 6.11
C ASN A 62 -28.31 -70.05 6.81
N ALA A 63 -27.50 -71.09 6.98
CA ALA A 63 -26.15 -70.96 7.52
C ALA A 63 -25.22 -70.16 6.59
N ASP A 64 -25.29 -70.38 5.27
CA ASP A 64 -24.49 -69.62 4.29
C ASP A 64 -24.93 -68.16 4.20
N THR A 65 -26.23 -67.87 4.22
CA THR A 65 -26.75 -66.49 4.24
C THR A 65 -26.38 -65.78 5.54
N GLN A 66 -26.48 -66.46 6.68
CA GLN A 66 -26.04 -65.94 7.99
C GLN A 66 -24.54 -65.61 7.98
N ALA A 67 -23.71 -66.50 7.46
CA ALA A 67 -22.26 -66.28 7.37
C ALA A 67 -21.91 -65.07 6.49
N LYS A 68 -22.60 -64.90 5.36
CA LYS A 68 -22.44 -63.71 4.50
C LYS A 68 -22.91 -62.44 5.20
N LEU A 69 -24.02 -62.48 5.93
CA LEU A 69 -24.53 -61.36 6.72
C LEU A 69 -23.54 -60.92 7.81
N GLU A 70 -22.92 -61.88 8.49
CA GLU A 70 -21.89 -61.60 9.50
C GLU A 70 -20.62 -61.01 8.87
N ASP A 71 -20.20 -61.49 7.70
CA ASP A 71 -19.06 -60.91 6.97
C ASP A 71 -19.34 -59.47 6.52
N PHE A 72 -20.51 -59.22 5.94
CA PHE A 72 -20.94 -57.85 5.60
C PHE A 72 -21.03 -56.96 6.84
N GLY A 73 -21.54 -57.48 7.96
CA GLY A 73 -21.57 -56.78 9.23
C GLY A 73 -20.16 -56.35 9.70
N LYS A 74 -19.18 -57.25 9.59
CA LYS A 74 -17.77 -56.96 9.91
C LYS A 74 -17.15 -55.94 8.97
N GLN A 75 -17.44 -56.02 7.66
CA GLN A 75 -16.97 -54.99 6.72
C GLN A 75 -17.59 -53.62 7.01
N LEU A 76 -18.87 -53.58 7.38
CA LEU A 76 -19.58 -52.34 7.66
C LEU A 76 -19.03 -51.65 8.91
N THR A 77 -18.74 -52.41 9.98
CA THR A 77 -18.13 -51.85 11.20
C THR A 77 -16.72 -51.33 10.92
N LEU A 78 -15.90 -52.07 10.16
CA LEU A 78 -14.57 -51.63 9.77
C LEU A 78 -14.62 -50.35 8.91
N SER A 79 -15.57 -50.28 7.98
CA SER A 79 -15.76 -49.08 7.16
C SER A 79 -16.23 -47.89 8.00
N HIS A 80 -17.10 -48.12 8.99
CA HIS A 80 -17.55 -47.08 9.91
C HIS A 80 -16.39 -46.55 10.77
N GLU A 81 -15.52 -47.43 11.26
CA GLU A 81 -14.33 -47.04 12.03
C GLU A 81 -13.35 -46.21 11.19
N LYS A 82 -13.11 -46.60 9.93
CA LYS A 82 -12.30 -45.80 8.99
C LYS A 82 -12.90 -44.42 8.73
N VAL A 83 -14.22 -44.32 8.60
CA VAL A 83 -14.91 -43.03 8.43
C VAL A 83 -14.81 -42.19 9.70
N ALA A 84 -14.94 -42.80 10.88
CA ALA A 84 -14.81 -42.14 12.17
C ALA A 84 -13.39 -41.57 12.40
N ASP A 85 -12.33 -42.25 11.92
CA ASP A 85 -10.96 -41.73 11.98
C ASP A 85 -10.72 -40.54 11.03
N VAL A 86 -11.45 -40.50 9.91
CA VAL A 86 -11.30 -39.46 8.88
C VAL A 86 -12.07 -38.18 9.22
N GLN A 87 -13.24 -38.27 9.87
CA GLN A 87 -14.03 -37.13 10.31
C GLN A 87 -13.24 -36.04 11.08
N PRO A 88 -12.49 -36.35 12.15
CA PRO A 88 -11.78 -35.33 12.92
C PRO A 88 -10.65 -34.66 12.11
N LYS A 89 -10.07 -35.37 11.13
CA LYS A 89 -9.07 -34.79 10.22
C LYS A 89 -9.70 -33.73 9.31
N PHE A 90 -10.92 -33.96 8.83
CA PHE A 90 -11.67 -32.96 8.07
C PHE A 90 -12.00 -31.72 8.91
N ILE A 91 -12.51 -31.90 10.14
CA ILE A 91 -12.81 -30.78 11.05
C ILE A 91 -11.55 -29.94 11.29
N LYS A 92 -10.40 -30.58 11.53
CA LYS A 92 -9.13 -29.87 11.72
C LYS A 92 -8.71 -29.07 10.49
N ILE A 93 -8.95 -29.59 9.29
CA ILE A 93 -8.68 -28.88 8.03
C ILE A 93 -9.62 -27.69 7.88
N GLU A 94 -10.90 -27.83 8.22
CA GLU A 94 -11.88 -26.74 8.21
C GLU A 94 -11.50 -25.62 9.19
N GLU A 95 -11.06 -25.95 10.40
CA GLU A 95 -10.54 -24.97 11.37
C GLU A 95 -9.32 -24.22 10.82
N GLN A 96 -8.40 -24.94 10.16
CA GLN A 96 -7.24 -24.32 9.52
C GLN A 96 -7.65 -23.39 8.36
N LEU A 97 -8.65 -23.76 7.57
CA LEU A 97 -9.23 -22.93 6.51
C LEU A 97 -9.82 -21.64 7.07
N VAL A 98 -10.60 -21.71 8.14
CA VAL A 98 -11.16 -20.52 8.82
C VAL A 98 -10.04 -19.62 9.36
N GLY A 99 -9.01 -20.22 9.97
CA GLY A 99 -7.83 -19.47 10.44
C GLY A 99 -7.02 -18.83 9.31
N LEU A 100 -7.05 -19.40 8.11
CA LEU A 100 -6.40 -18.81 6.94
C LEU A 100 -7.24 -17.67 6.34
N GLN A 101 -8.57 -17.82 6.36
CA GLN A 101 -9.53 -16.80 5.93
C GLN A 101 -9.35 -15.50 6.73
N SER A 102 -9.27 -15.60 8.06
CA SER A 102 -9.10 -14.43 8.92
C SER A 102 -7.76 -13.71 8.68
N LYS A 103 -6.69 -14.45 8.39
CA LYS A 103 -5.40 -13.86 7.98
C LYS A 103 -5.51 -13.14 6.64
N PHE A 104 -6.29 -13.69 5.70
CA PHE A 104 -6.54 -13.02 4.42
C PHE A 104 -7.29 -11.70 4.61
N ASP A 105 -8.30 -11.67 5.48
CA ASP A 105 -9.05 -10.45 5.80
C ASP A 105 -8.20 -9.37 6.47
N ASP A 106 -7.29 -9.76 7.38
CA ASP A 106 -6.32 -8.86 8.00
C ASP A 106 -5.35 -8.28 6.95
N ILE A 107 -4.85 -9.11 6.03
CA ILE A 107 -3.99 -8.67 4.92
C ILE A 107 -4.75 -7.71 4.00
N GLN A 108 -6.00 -8.02 3.65
CA GLN A 108 -6.85 -7.13 2.83
C GLN A 108 -7.04 -5.77 3.48
N THR A 109 -7.30 -5.75 4.79
CA THR A 109 -7.45 -4.51 5.55
C THR A 109 -6.16 -3.69 5.53
N LYS A 110 -5.00 -4.33 5.73
CA LYS A 110 -3.69 -3.69 5.63
C LYS A 110 -3.42 -3.15 4.23
N TYR A 111 -3.75 -3.91 3.19
CA TYR A 111 -3.61 -3.49 1.80
C TYR A 111 -4.46 -2.25 1.48
N ASN A 112 -5.71 -2.21 1.93
CA ASN A 112 -6.60 -1.06 1.75
C ASN A 112 -6.08 0.19 2.48
N ASN A 113 -5.55 0.04 3.69
CA ASN A 113 -4.91 1.13 4.42
C ASN A 113 -3.64 1.65 3.72
N ILE A 114 -2.82 0.78 3.15
CA ILE A 114 -1.64 1.19 2.37
C ILE A 114 -2.08 1.92 1.11
N THR A 115 -3.11 1.41 0.43
CA THR A 115 -3.66 2.02 -0.80
C THR A 115 -4.22 3.42 -0.52
N SER A 116 -4.94 3.62 0.59
CA SER A 116 -5.45 4.94 0.97
C SER A 116 -4.32 5.91 1.32
N GLN A 117 -3.27 5.44 2.00
CA GLN A 117 -2.08 6.26 2.26
C GLN A 117 -1.35 6.65 0.98
N LEU A 118 -1.26 5.75 -0.01
CA LEU A 118 -0.62 6.02 -1.28
C LEU A 118 -1.34 7.12 -2.07
N LEU A 119 -2.69 7.12 -2.08
CA LEU A 119 -3.49 8.17 -2.72
C LEU A 119 -3.22 9.54 -2.10
N VAL A 120 -3.17 9.62 -0.77
CA VAL A 120 -2.86 10.88 -0.06
C VAL A 120 -1.44 11.37 -0.38
N LEU A 121 -0.48 10.47 -0.50
CA LEU A 121 0.88 10.83 -0.89
C LEU A 121 0.93 11.35 -2.33
N GLN A 122 0.20 10.73 -3.26
CA GLN A 122 0.11 11.22 -4.64
C GLN A 122 -0.45 12.64 -4.72
N GLU A 123 -1.50 12.94 -3.94
CA GLU A 123 -2.06 14.31 -3.86
C GLU A 123 -1.04 15.31 -3.29
N LYS A 124 -0.31 14.93 -2.24
CA LYS A 124 0.75 15.77 -1.67
C LYS A 124 1.90 16.02 -2.63
N VAL A 125 2.27 15.02 -3.43
CA VAL A 125 3.28 15.16 -4.49
C VAL A 125 2.81 16.17 -5.54
N ALA A 126 1.57 16.05 -6.03
CA ALA A 126 0.99 17.02 -6.97
C ALA A 126 0.98 18.44 -6.38
N GLN A 127 0.68 18.58 -5.10
CA GLN A 127 0.72 19.87 -4.41
C GLN A 127 2.16 20.44 -4.33
N GLN A 128 3.16 19.58 -4.08
CA GLN A 128 4.57 19.99 -4.06
C GLN A 128 5.08 20.39 -5.45
N GLU A 129 4.70 19.67 -6.50
CA GLU A 129 5.01 20.01 -7.88
C GLU A 129 4.44 21.39 -8.26
N GLY A 130 3.20 21.68 -7.86
CA GLY A 130 2.60 23.00 -8.06
C GLY A 130 3.39 24.13 -7.36
N LYS A 131 3.86 23.88 -6.13
CA LYS A 131 4.73 24.83 -5.41
C LYS A 131 6.07 25.02 -6.10
N LEU A 132 6.67 23.96 -6.62
CA LEU A 132 7.93 24.02 -7.37
C LEU A 132 7.78 24.86 -8.64
N GLN A 133 6.69 24.67 -9.40
CA GLN A 133 6.39 25.48 -10.58
C GLN A 133 6.26 26.97 -10.25
N VAL A 134 5.64 27.32 -9.11
CA VAL A 134 5.55 28.71 -8.66
C VAL A 134 6.93 29.28 -8.31
N ILE A 135 7.77 28.51 -7.65
CA ILE A 135 9.16 28.91 -7.33
C ILE A 135 9.97 29.09 -8.61
N GLU A 136 9.83 28.20 -9.59
CA GLU A 136 10.50 28.31 -10.89
C GLU A 136 10.03 29.54 -11.68
N ARG A 137 8.74 29.86 -11.65
CA ARG A 137 8.20 31.11 -12.23
C ARG A 137 8.80 32.33 -11.53
N LYS A 138 8.85 32.35 -10.20
CA LYS A 138 9.52 33.42 -9.43
C LYS A 138 11.01 33.53 -9.74
N ARG A 139 11.70 32.41 -10.03
CA ARG A 139 13.11 32.42 -10.46
C ARG A 139 13.28 32.97 -11.88
N LYS A 140 12.33 32.71 -12.79
CA LYS A 140 12.32 33.28 -14.14
C LYS A 140 11.95 34.77 -14.14
N ASP A 141 11.10 35.20 -13.22
CA ASP A 141 10.75 36.60 -12.97
C ASP A 141 11.81 37.36 -12.15
N HIS A 142 12.75 36.65 -11.52
CA HIS A 142 13.99 37.28 -11.05
C HIS A 142 14.84 37.51 -12.29
N PRO A 143 14.97 38.76 -12.76
CA PRO A 143 15.42 38.93 -14.11
C PRO A 143 16.89 38.56 -14.21
N SER A 144 17.18 37.76 -15.21
CA SER A 144 18.47 37.64 -15.88
C SER A 144 18.91 39.01 -16.44
N HIS A 145 19.15 40.00 -15.57
CA HIS A 145 19.71 41.32 -15.94
C HIS A 145 21.18 41.45 -15.53
N PHE A 146 21.79 40.39 -14.99
CA PHE A 146 23.21 40.34 -14.76
C PHE A 146 23.94 40.03 -16.08
N THR A 147 24.68 41.01 -16.58
CA THR A 147 25.56 40.85 -17.74
C THR A 147 26.93 40.37 -17.27
N LYS A 148 27.46 39.33 -17.90
CA LYS A 148 28.84 38.87 -17.64
C LYS A 148 29.83 39.85 -18.28
N ILE A 149 30.70 40.45 -17.47
CA ILE A 149 31.79 41.33 -17.92
C ILE A 149 33.09 40.80 -17.31
N GLY A 150 33.99 40.28 -18.15
CA GLY A 150 35.18 39.56 -17.69
C GLY A 150 34.82 38.31 -16.88
N SER A 151 35.31 38.22 -15.64
CA SER A 151 35.07 37.10 -14.73
C SER A 151 33.88 37.30 -13.77
N LYS A 152 33.23 38.47 -13.79
CA LYS A 152 32.17 38.85 -12.86
C LYS A 152 30.84 39.11 -13.59
N TYR A 153 29.76 39.18 -12.82
CA TYR A 153 28.41 39.47 -13.29
C TYR A 153 27.95 40.82 -12.73
N TYR A 154 27.42 41.69 -13.58
CA TYR A 154 27.01 43.05 -13.20
C TYR A 154 25.56 43.31 -13.59
N TYR A 155 24.83 43.94 -12.67
CA TYR A 155 23.56 44.60 -12.96
C TYR A 155 23.82 46.10 -13.10
N ILE A 156 23.40 46.70 -14.22
CA ILE A 156 23.54 48.13 -14.50
C ILE A 156 22.14 48.75 -14.44
N GLU A 157 21.88 49.59 -13.44
CA GLU A 157 20.61 50.31 -13.30
C GLU A 157 20.68 51.64 -14.05
N ASP A 158 19.96 51.70 -15.17
CA ASP A 158 19.94 52.88 -16.05
C ASP A 158 18.69 53.76 -15.90
N ARG A 159 17.66 53.28 -15.20
CA ARG A 159 16.34 53.94 -15.18
C ARG A 159 16.09 54.70 -13.89
N HIS A 160 16.47 54.13 -12.75
CA HIS A 160 16.14 54.67 -11.44
C HIS A 160 17.37 55.24 -10.74
N LYS A 161 17.37 56.57 -10.52
CA LYS A 161 18.39 57.24 -9.73
C LYS A 161 18.07 57.08 -8.24
N MET A 162 19.08 56.75 -7.44
CA MET A 162 18.94 56.55 -6.00
C MET A 162 20.18 57.06 -5.26
N SER A 163 20.07 57.25 -3.93
CA SER A 163 21.21 57.59 -3.09
C SER A 163 22.21 56.43 -3.02
N TRP A 164 23.44 56.70 -2.58
CA TRP A 164 24.46 55.67 -2.45
C TRP A 164 24.05 54.54 -1.49
N PHE A 165 23.45 54.89 -0.33
CA PHE A 165 22.93 53.91 0.63
C PHE A 165 21.77 53.08 0.05
N ALA A 166 20.84 53.72 -0.66
CA ALA A 166 19.75 53.02 -1.32
C ALA A 166 20.29 52.06 -2.40
N ALA A 167 21.31 52.46 -3.16
CA ALA A 167 21.96 51.61 -4.14
C ALA A 167 22.67 50.40 -3.49
N ALA A 168 23.39 50.63 -2.39
CA ALA A 168 24.02 49.55 -1.62
C ALA A 168 23.00 48.53 -1.13
N TYR A 169 21.89 49.01 -0.55
CA TYR A 169 20.80 48.16 -0.08
C TYR A 169 20.13 47.39 -1.23
N GLU A 170 19.80 48.05 -2.34
CA GLU A 170 19.21 47.41 -3.52
C GLU A 170 20.10 46.31 -4.11
N CYS A 171 21.42 46.55 -4.20
CA CYS A 171 22.36 45.52 -4.64
C CYS A 171 22.36 44.30 -3.70
N GLN A 172 22.28 44.52 -2.38
CA GLN A 172 22.20 43.45 -1.39
C GLN A 172 20.89 42.64 -1.52
N GLN A 173 19.75 43.31 -1.71
CA GLN A 173 18.46 42.67 -1.92
C GLN A 173 18.43 41.79 -3.19
N ARG A 174 19.28 42.10 -4.17
CA ARG A 174 19.47 41.34 -5.41
C ARG A 174 20.53 40.24 -5.28
N GLY A 175 21.02 39.96 -4.08
CA GLY A 175 22.04 38.92 -3.83
C GLY A 175 23.45 39.31 -4.28
N GLY A 176 23.72 40.60 -4.46
CA GLY A 176 25.04 41.14 -4.84
C GLY A 176 25.48 42.27 -3.93
N HIS A 177 26.38 43.13 -4.43
CA HIS A 177 26.85 44.33 -3.76
C HIS A 177 27.21 45.39 -4.81
N LEU A 178 27.41 46.64 -4.39
CA LEU A 178 27.92 47.69 -5.30
C LEU A 178 29.23 47.25 -5.95
N ALA A 179 29.46 47.69 -7.19
CA ALA A 179 30.62 47.23 -7.95
C ALA A 179 31.94 47.71 -7.32
N SER A 180 32.85 46.75 -7.07
CA SER A 180 34.21 47.00 -6.59
C SER A 180 35.21 46.72 -7.70
N ILE A 181 35.67 47.79 -8.36
CA ILE A 181 36.57 47.71 -9.51
C ILE A 181 37.99 47.43 -9.03
N GLN A 182 38.63 46.40 -9.58
CA GLN A 182 39.92 45.90 -9.10
C GLN A 182 41.11 46.40 -9.92
N ASN A 183 40.89 46.77 -11.19
CA ASN A 183 41.96 47.17 -12.10
C ASN A 183 41.42 47.91 -13.34
N GLU A 184 42.33 48.48 -14.12
CA GLU A 184 42.04 49.22 -15.35
C GLU A 184 41.32 48.39 -16.41
N ARG A 185 41.66 47.11 -16.55
CA ARG A 185 41.01 46.22 -17.52
C ARG A 185 39.53 46.03 -17.18
N GLU A 186 39.22 45.75 -15.91
CA GLU A 186 37.85 45.63 -15.41
C GLU A 186 37.08 46.93 -15.61
N TYR A 187 37.70 48.06 -15.25
CA TYR A 187 37.14 49.38 -15.46
C TYR A 187 36.78 49.65 -16.92
N GLY A 188 37.71 49.42 -17.86
CA GLY A 188 37.49 49.63 -19.29
C GLY A 188 36.38 48.75 -19.86
N ALA A 189 36.28 47.49 -19.39
CA ALA A 189 35.24 46.57 -19.81
C ALA A 189 33.85 46.99 -19.30
N ILE A 190 33.75 47.48 -18.06
CA ILE A 190 32.50 48.01 -17.49
C ILE A 190 32.12 49.31 -18.22
N LYS A 191 33.05 50.25 -18.36
CA LYS A 191 32.90 51.52 -19.10
C LYS A 191 32.18 51.32 -20.43
N ALA A 192 32.60 50.33 -21.22
CA ALA A 192 32.08 50.08 -22.56
C ALA A 192 30.59 49.65 -22.57
N LYS A 193 30.02 49.32 -21.41
CA LYS A 193 28.62 48.93 -21.22
C LYS A 193 27.78 49.99 -20.52
N LEU A 194 28.37 51.07 -20.04
CA LEU A 194 27.67 52.14 -19.33
C LEU A 194 27.13 53.20 -20.30
N ASN A 195 25.96 53.74 -20.00
CA ASN A 195 25.46 54.94 -20.66
C ASN A 195 26.28 56.17 -20.24
N HIS A 196 26.90 56.85 -21.21
CA HIS A 196 27.75 58.03 -21.00
C HIS A 196 27.03 59.22 -20.37
N ASN A 197 25.70 59.28 -20.45
CA ASN A 197 24.91 60.38 -19.89
C ASN A 197 24.54 60.16 -18.41
N HIS A 198 24.93 59.02 -17.82
CA HIS A 198 24.57 58.63 -16.45
C HIS A 198 25.77 58.54 -15.52
N ASN A 199 25.49 58.65 -14.22
CA ASN A 199 26.47 58.50 -13.15
C ASN A 199 26.12 57.23 -12.39
N TYR A 200 27.12 56.39 -12.14
CA TYR A 200 26.93 55.12 -11.45
C TYR A 200 27.65 55.12 -10.10
N TRP A 201 27.03 54.49 -9.11
CA TRP A 201 27.62 54.30 -7.80
C TRP A 201 28.55 53.09 -7.81
N LEU A 202 29.72 53.25 -7.18
CA LEU A 202 30.63 52.16 -6.83
C LEU A 202 30.61 51.94 -5.32
N ASP A 203 31.22 50.85 -4.86
CA ASP A 203 31.26 50.50 -3.44
C ASP A 203 32.23 51.37 -2.61
N VAL A 204 33.03 52.21 -3.27
CA VAL A 204 34.05 53.03 -2.64
C VAL A 204 33.46 54.27 -1.96
N ASN A 205 33.88 54.51 -0.72
CA ASN A 205 33.45 55.64 0.10
C ASN A 205 34.57 56.11 1.05
N ASP A 206 34.44 57.32 1.59
CA ASP A 206 35.33 57.92 2.60
C ASP A 206 34.58 58.21 3.92
N LEU A 207 33.52 57.45 4.20
CA LEU A 207 32.65 57.59 5.38
C LEU A 207 33.41 57.58 6.70
N TYR A 208 34.45 56.74 6.77
CA TYR A 208 35.26 56.55 7.97
C TYR A 208 36.22 57.72 8.22
N LYS A 209 36.91 58.18 7.16
CA LYS A 209 37.87 59.27 7.23
C LYS A 209 38.01 59.94 5.87
N GLU A 210 37.83 61.26 5.84
CA GLU A 210 38.02 62.09 4.65
C GLU A 210 39.39 61.85 4.00
N GLY A 211 39.39 61.66 2.67
CA GLY A 211 40.60 61.34 1.89
C GLY A 211 41.08 59.89 2.00
N LEU A 212 40.40 59.04 2.78
CA LEU A 212 40.66 57.60 2.88
C LEU A 212 39.52 56.80 2.25
N TYR A 213 39.74 56.35 1.02
CA TYR A 213 38.74 55.63 0.23
C TYR A 213 38.75 54.11 0.49
N ILE A 214 37.68 53.62 1.11
CA ILE A 214 37.47 52.23 1.51
C ILE A 214 36.29 51.63 0.73
N SER A 215 36.44 50.39 0.28
CA SER A 215 35.38 49.61 -0.35
C SER A 215 34.39 49.11 0.71
N LEU A 216 33.10 49.41 0.53
CA LEU A 216 32.02 48.91 1.40
C LEU A 216 31.98 47.38 1.42
N THR A 217 32.24 46.75 0.27
CA THR A 217 32.18 45.28 0.13
C THR A 217 33.33 44.57 0.85
N THR A 218 34.55 45.09 0.72
CA THR A 218 35.76 44.40 1.20
C THR A 218 36.30 44.93 2.52
N GLY A 219 35.89 46.14 2.93
CA GLY A 219 36.45 46.85 4.08
C GLY A 219 37.90 47.29 3.90
N ARG A 220 38.47 47.15 2.69
CA ARG A 220 39.87 47.48 2.36
C ARG A 220 39.94 48.77 1.54
N LYS A 221 41.13 49.36 1.46
CA LYS A 221 41.39 50.48 0.54
C LYS A 221 41.03 50.09 -0.89
N ALA A 222 40.42 51.01 -1.63
CA ALA A 222 40.06 50.80 -3.02
C ALA A 222 41.31 50.41 -3.83
N PRO A 223 41.35 49.21 -4.44
CA PRO A 223 42.54 48.70 -5.14
C PRO A 223 42.78 49.43 -6.47
N TYR A 224 41.72 49.97 -7.05
CA TYR A 224 41.78 50.79 -8.25
C TYR A 224 40.86 51.99 -8.08
N LEU A 225 41.45 53.18 -8.17
CA LEU A 225 40.75 54.44 -7.99
C LEU A 225 41.37 55.45 -8.97
N ILE A 226 40.54 55.97 -9.85
CA ILE A 226 40.92 57.05 -10.75
C ILE A 226 39.92 58.20 -10.51
N TRP A 227 40.37 59.43 -10.66
CA TRP A 227 39.53 60.60 -10.54
C TRP A 227 39.48 61.33 -11.86
N TYR A 228 38.36 61.99 -12.16
CA TYR A 228 38.34 62.99 -13.23
C TYR A 228 39.31 64.13 -12.92
N VAL A 229 39.76 64.84 -13.94
CA VAL A 229 40.64 66.01 -13.76
C VAL A 229 39.96 67.00 -12.82
N ALA A 230 40.69 67.44 -11.78
CA ALA A 230 40.18 68.27 -10.69
C ALA A 230 39.12 67.62 -9.78
N GLN A 231 38.96 66.30 -9.77
CA GLN A 231 38.25 65.57 -8.72
C GLN A 231 39.24 64.90 -7.75
N PRO A 232 38.89 64.71 -6.48
CA PRO A 232 37.63 65.13 -5.83
C PRO A 232 37.65 66.63 -5.44
N ASP A 233 36.74 67.46 -5.97
CA ASP A 233 36.69 68.92 -5.68
C ASP A 233 35.62 69.36 -4.68
N ASN A 234 34.82 68.42 -4.16
CA ASN A 234 33.73 68.70 -3.23
C ASN A 234 32.67 69.70 -3.77
N LYS A 235 32.66 69.99 -5.09
CA LYS A 235 31.69 70.90 -5.70
C LYS A 235 30.34 70.19 -5.85
N GLY A 236 29.28 70.82 -5.35
CA GLY A 236 27.93 70.24 -5.20
C GLY A 236 27.52 69.94 -3.75
N CYS A 237 28.43 70.13 -2.78
CA CYS A 237 28.15 70.06 -1.34
C CYS A 237 27.80 71.43 -0.73
N SER A 238 26.97 72.23 -1.42
CA SER A 238 26.52 73.54 -0.95
C SER A 238 25.06 73.57 -0.49
N ASP A 239 24.55 72.47 0.06
CA ASP A 239 23.27 72.48 0.78
C ASP A 239 23.51 72.13 2.24
N LYS A 240 23.59 73.17 3.08
CA LYS A 240 23.54 73.05 4.55
C LYS A 240 22.12 72.78 5.08
N LEU A 241 21.14 72.53 4.22
CA LEU A 241 19.73 72.41 4.61
C LEU A 241 19.02 71.29 3.84
N SER A 242 19.42 70.05 4.08
CA SER A 242 18.52 68.91 4.01
C SER A 242 18.92 67.96 5.12
N SER A 243 17.93 67.49 5.88
CA SER A 243 18.08 66.64 7.07
C SER A 243 18.67 65.24 6.77
N ASN A 244 19.31 65.03 5.62
CA ASN A 244 20.08 63.85 5.27
C ASN A 244 21.40 64.28 4.60
N ASN A 245 22.49 64.30 5.38
CA ASN A 245 23.86 64.64 4.98
C ASN A 245 24.52 63.59 4.06
N ASP A 246 23.79 63.05 3.08
CA ASP A 246 24.18 61.84 2.35
C ASP A 246 24.79 62.10 0.97
N CYS A 247 24.81 63.36 0.51
CA CYS A 247 25.27 63.68 -0.84
C CYS A 247 26.81 63.66 -1.01
N CYS A 248 27.58 63.74 0.08
CA CYS A 248 29.04 63.97 0.04
C CYS A 248 29.88 62.72 0.38
N LYS A 249 29.24 61.59 0.68
CA LYS A 249 29.85 60.51 1.46
C LYS A 249 29.95 59.17 0.72
N GLY A 250 29.14 58.96 -0.31
CA GLY A 250 29.46 58.10 -1.43
C GLY A 250 29.73 59.02 -2.62
N ARG A 251 30.98 59.16 -3.07
CA ARG A 251 31.30 60.07 -4.18
C ARG A 251 31.10 59.36 -5.51
N ARG A 252 30.48 60.08 -6.45
CA ARG A 252 30.31 59.64 -7.84
C ARG A 252 31.71 59.65 -8.44
N THR A 253 32.31 58.48 -8.65
CA THR A 253 33.54 58.40 -9.46
C THR A 253 33.13 58.60 -10.91
N HIS A 254 32.93 59.85 -11.31
CA HIS A 254 32.91 60.20 -12.72
C HIS A 254 34.34 60.07 -13.22
N GLN A 255 34.51 59.22 -14.21
CA GLN A 255 35.72 59.11 -14.98
C GLN A 255 35.26 58.82 -16.40
N HIS A 256 35.49 59.76 -17.32
CA HIS A 256 35.95 59.53 -18.69
C HIS A 256 36.51 60.83 -19.26
N PRO A 257 37.44 60.72 -20.24
CA PRO A 257 37.98 61.87 -20.96
C PRO A 257 36.89 62.68 -21.66
#